data_AF-A0A942QP89-F1
#
_entry.id   AF-A0A942QP89-F1
#
_cell.length_a   1.000
_cell.length_b   1.000
_cell.length_c   1.000
_cell.angle_alpha   90.00
_cell.angle_beta   90.00
_cell.angle_gamma   90.00
#
_symmetry.space_group_name_H-M   'P 1'
#
loop_
_entity.id
_entity.type
_entity.pdbx_description
1 polymer ?
#
loop_
_entity_poly.entity_id
_entity_poly.type
_entity_poly.pdbx_seq_one_letter_code
_entity_poly.pdbx_strand_id
1 'polypeptide(L)'
;MALAPRPWALGLCLAAMEFSRLVWNVTSVSTRQRLIPDAVRGRVNSICRLLAWGMMPLGLVLSGVVVSLGELFLSRGTALVLPFWVAGAGSMLVAILVWSAIQRGFAGISR
;
A
#
# COMPACT_ATOMS: atom_id res chain seq x y z
N MET A 1 -5.47 -18.31 5.63
CA MET A 1 -4.81 -19.48 5.00
C MET A 1 -5.80 -20.61 4.63
N ALA A 2 -7.08 -20.30 4.37
CA ALA A 2 -8.10 -21.30 4.00
C ALA A 2 -8.56 -21.21 2.53
N LEU A 3 -8.01 -20.28 1.73
CA LEU A 3 -8.42 -20.03 0.34
C LEU A 3 -7.42 -20.55 -0.72
N ALA A 4 -6.23 -21.02 -0.32
CA ALA A 4 -5.25 -21.60 -1.24
C ALA A 4 -4.62 -22.86 -0.61
N PRO A 5 -5.27 -24.04 -0.72
CA PRO A 5 -4.74 -25.31 -0.20
C PRO A 5 -3.47 -25.79 -0.93
N ARG A 6 -3.04 -25.07 -1.98
CA ARG A 6 -1.98 -25.48 -2.90
C ARG A 6 -0.74 -24.60 -2.73
N PRO A 7 0.41 -25.16 -2.30
CA PRO A 7 1.64 -24.41 -2.05
C PRO A 7 2.11 -23.56 -3.24
N TRP A 8 1.89 -24.04 -4.47
CA TRP A 8 2.27 -23.33 -5.69
C TRP A 8 1.46 -22.05 -5.91
N ALA A 9 0.18 -22.01 -5.52
CA ALA A 9 -0.67 -20.83 -5.70
C ALA A 9 -0.20 -19.69 -4.80
N LEU A 10 0.15 -20.01 -3.56
CA LEU A 10 0.79 -19.05 -2.64
C LEU A 10 2.13 -18.55 -3.22
N GLY A 11 2.95 -19.45 -3.75
CA GLY A 11 4.21 -19.12 -4.40
C GLY A 11 4.03 -18.13 -5.56
N LEU A 12 3.07 -18.38 -6.45
CA LEU A 12 2.76 -17.48 -7.57
C LEU A 12 2.22 -16.13 -7.10
N CYS A 13 1.34 -16.08 -6.10
CA CYS A 13 0.84 -14.83 -5.55
C CYS A 13 1.96 -13.99 -4.92
N LEU A 14 2.84 -14.61 -4.14
CA LEU A 14 3.99 -13.93 -3.56
C LEU A 14 4.96 -13.46 -4.65
N ALA A 15 5.28 -14.31 -5.62
CA ALA A 15 6.15 -13.95 -6.74
C ALA A 15 5.60 -12.75 -7.52
N ALA A 16 4.29 -12.73 -7.84
CA ALA A 16 3.65 -11.61 -8.51
C ALA A 16 3.67 -10.33 -7.66
N MET A 17 3.46 -10.45 -6.35
CA MET A 17 3.49 -9.31 -5.42
C MET A 17 4.89 -8.71 -5.31
N GLU A 18 5.91 -9.54 -5.14
CA GLU A 18 7.31 -9.10 -5.06
C GLU A 18 7.82 -8.53 -6.37
N PHE A 19 7.44 -9.15 -7.51
CA PHE A 19 7.75 -8.62 -8.82
C PHE A 19 7.14 -7.23 -9.03
N SER A 20 5.87 -7.05 -8.67
CA SER A 20 5.20 -5.74 -8.74
C SER A 20 5.89 -4.69 -7.86
N ARG A 21 6.31 -5.09 -6.64
CA ARG A 21 7.06 -4.22 -5.73
C ARG A 21 8.43 -3.83 -6.29
N LEU A 22 9.12 -4.77 -6.95
CA LEU A 22 10.40 -4.52 -7.61
C LEU A 22 10.22 -3.46 -8.72
N VAL A 23 9.27 -3.69 -9.63
CA VAL A 23 8.96 -2.76 -10.73
C VAL A 23 8.63 -1.37 -10.19
N TRP A 24 7.79 -1.28 -9.16
CA TRP A 24 7.45 -0.02 -8.51
C TRP A 24 8.68 0.70 -7.93
N ASN A 25 9.58 -0.02 -7.26
CA ASN A 25 10.77 0.58 -6.66
C ASN A 25 11.73 1.13 -7.72
N VAL A 26 12.02 0.34 -8.75
CA VAL A 26 12.94 0.74 -9.83
C VAL A 26 12.42 1.97 -10.55
N THR A 27 11.15 1.96 -10.95
CA THR A 27 10.51 3.09 -11.64
C THR A 27 10.43 4.34 -10.77
N SER A 28 9.96 4.21 -9.53
CA SER A 28 9.81 5.34 -8.59
C SER A 28 11.14 6.03 -8.29
N VAL A 29 12.21 5.26 -8.05
CA VAL A 29 13.53 5.81 -7.78
C VAL A 29 14.11 6.46 -9.02
N SER A 30 14.02 5.80 -10.18
CA SER A 30 14.51 6.34 -11.45
C SER A 30 13.86 7.67 -11.81
N THR A 31 12.54 7.78 -11.64
CA THR A 31 11.81 9.03 -11.87
C THR A 31 12.26 10.14 -10.93
N ARG A 32 12.43 9.85 -9.64
CA ARG A 32 12.92 10.83 -8.65
C ARG A 32 14.34 11.30 -8.95
N GLN A 33 15.22 10.40 -9.38
CA GLN A 33 16.59 10.74 -9.74
C GLN A 33 16.64 11.74 -10.91
N ARG A 34 15.72 11.61 -11.88
CA ARG A 34 15.64 12.51 -13.04
C ARG A 34 15.02 13.87 -12.70
N LEU A 35 14.01 13.90 -11.84
CA LEU A 35 13.27 15.12 -11.52
C LEU A 35 13.91 15.96 -10.41
N ILE A 36 14.66 15.35 -9.49
CA ILE A 36 15.16 16.03 -8.29
C ILE A 36 16.62 16.46 -8.47
N PRO A 37 16.93 17.76 -8.34
CA PRO A 37 18.30 18.29 -8.40
C PRO A 37 19.23 17.65 -7.35
N ASP A 38 20.50 17.43 -7.70
CA ASP A 38 21.49 16.75 -6.85
C ASP A 38 21.60 17.39 -5.45
N ALA A 39 21.55 18.73 -5.38
CA ALA A 39 21.70 19.50 -4.14
C ALA A 39 20.62 19.21 -3.07
N VAL A 40 19.42 18.77 -3.45
CA VAL A 40 18.32 18.47 -2.52
C VAL A 40 17.93 16.99 -2.47
N ARG A 41 18.56 16.14 -3.30
CA ARG A 41 18.22 14.72 -3.45
C ARG A 41 18.34 13.95 -2.14
N GLY A 42 19.36 14.23 -1.32
CA GLY A 42 19.54 13.61 -0.01
C GLY A 42 18.40 13.93 0.98
N ARG A 43 17.94 15.19 1.01
CA ARG A 43 16.84 15.62 1.88
C ARG A 43 15.52 14.97 1.47
N VAL A 44 15.22 14.95 0.17
CA VAL A 44 13.99 14.33 -0.33
C VAL A 44 14.01 12.82 -0.06
N ASN A 45 15.14 12.15 -0.27
CA ASN A 45 15.25 10.72 0.01
C ASN A 45 15.00 10.39 1.49
N SER A 46 15.55 11.18 2.42
CA SER A 46 15.32 10.99 3.85
C SER A 46 13.86 11.18 4.24
N ILE A 47 13.18 12.21 3.72
CA ILE A 47 11.75 12.43 3.98
C ILE A 47 10.91 11.29 3.39
N CYS A 48 11.19 10.87 2.14
CA CYS A 48 10.49 9.74 1.53
C CYS A 48 10.68 8.45 2.33
N ARG A 49 11.88 8.19 2.87
CA ARG A 49 12.12 7.02 3.73
C ARG A 49 11.40 7.15 5.07
N LEU A 50 11.44 8.32 5.69
CA LEU A 50 10.71 8.58 6.93
C LEU A 50 9.21 8.33 6.74
N LEU A 51 8.64 8.78 5.62
CA LEU A 51 7.24 8.52 5.31
C LEU A 51 7.00 7.03 4.98
N ALA A 52 7.83 6.41 4.15
CA ALA A 52 7.63 5.00 3.78
C ALA A 52 7.68 4.05 5.00
N TRP A 53 8.66 4.24 5.89
CA TRP A 53 8.85 3.38 7.06
C TRP A 53 8.06 3.85 8.27
N GLY A 54 7.89 5.16 8.47
CA GLY A 54 7.16 5.73 9.60
C GLY A 54 5.66 5.47 9.55
N MET A 55 5.11 5.11 8.39
CA MET A 55 3.70 4.77 8.25
C MET A 55 3.41 3.32 8.67
N MET A 56 4.43 2.46 8.77
CA MET A 56 4.28 1.10 9.27
C MET A 56 3.80 1.04 10.73
N PRO A 57 4.45 1.72 11.71
CA PRO A 57 3.96 1.72 13.09
C PRO A 57 2.57 2.34 13.21
N LEU A 58 2.26 3.36 12.41
CA LEU A 58 0.90 3.93 12.37
C LEU A 58 -0.13 2.88 11.92
N GLY A 59 0.16 2.13 10.86
CA GLY A 59 -0.68 1.04 10.38
C GLY A 59 -0.85 -0.07 11.41
N LEU A 60 0.19 -0.39 12.19
CA LEU A 60 0.12 -1.36 13.29
C LEU A 60 -0.82 -0.88 14.40
N VAL A 61 -0.69 0.38 14.83
CA VAL A 61 -1.58 0.96 15.85
C VAL A 61 -3.03 0.97 15.37
N LEU A 62 -3.27 1.43 14.14
CA LEU A 62 -4.62 1.44 13.54
C LEU A 62 -5.20 0.03 13.43
N SER A 63 -4.40 -0.95 13.01
CA SER A 63 -4.81 -2.36 12.99
C SER A 63 -5.22 -2.85 14.38
N GLY A 64 -4.43 -2.54 15.42
CA GLY A 64 -4.75 -2.87 16.80
C GLY A 64 -6.08 -2.26 17.27
N VAL A 65 -6.32 -0.98 16.98
CA VAL A 65 -7.59 -0.30 17.28
C VAL A 65 -8.76 -0.98 16.58
N VAL A 66 -8.61 -1.35 15.31
CA VAL A 66 -9.65 -2.08 14.55
C VAL A 66 -9.97 -3.43 15.20
N VAL A 67 -8.95 -4.18 15.65
CA VAL A 67 -9.17 -5.45 16.38
C VAL A 67 -9.90 -5.19 17.70
N SER A 68 -9.46 -4.22 18.51
CA SER A 68 -10.07 -3.91 19.81
C SER A 68 -11.53 -3.51 19.69
N LEU A 69 -11.89 -2.73 18.66
CA LEU A 69 -13.28 -2.39 18.37
C LEU A 69 -14.08 -3.60 17.85
N GLY A 70 -13.45 -4.47 17.06
CA GLY A 70 -14.05 -5.70 16.56
C GLY A 70 -14.37 -6.72 17.66
N GLU A 71 -13.52 -6.83 18.69
CA GLU A 71 -13.75 -7.72 19.84
C GLU A 71 -14.98 -7.35 20.66
N LEU A 72 -15.49 -6.10 20.58
CA LEU A 72 -16.71 -5.67 21.26
C LEU A 72 -17.99 -6.26 20.65
N PHE A 73 -17.96 -6.62 19.36
CA PHE A 73 -19.15 -7.05 18.62
C PHE A 73 -19.00 -8.44 17.99
N LEU A 74 -17.77 -8.97 17.84
CA LEU A 74 -17.49 -10.24 17.17
C LEU A 74 -16.62 -11.16 18.04
N SER A 75 -16.65 -12.46 17.70
CA SER A 75 -15.72 -13.44 18.27
C SER A 75 -14.28 -13.10 17.88
N ARG A 76 -13.34 -13.38 18.80
CA ARG A 76 -11.90 -13.08 18.66
C ARG A 76 -11.30 -13.57 17.35
N GLY A 77 -11.74 -14.73 16.84
CA GLY A 77 -11.27 -15.27 15.57
C GLY A 77 -11.59 -14.35 14.38
N THR A 78 -12.78 -13.75 14.35
CA THR A 78 -13.18 -12.83 13.28
C THR A 78 -12.59 -11.44 13.46
N ALA A 79 -12.44 -10.98 14.71
CA ALA A 79 -11.80 -9.71 15.04
C ALA A 79 -10.35 -9.63 14.52
N LEU A 80 -9.60 -10.73 14.52
CA LEU A 80 -8.24 -10.79 13.99
C LEU A 80 -8.15 -10.68 12.46
N VAL A 81 -9.23 -11.00 11.73
CA VAL A 81 -9.25 -10.94 10.27
C VAL A 81 -9.75 -9.57 9.76
N LEU A 82 -10.51 -8.84 10.58
CA LEU A 82 -11.07 -7.52 10.28
C LEU A 82 -10.06 -6.49 9.75
N PRO A 83 -8.84 -6.36 10.31
CA PRO A 83 -7.86 -5.41 9.78
C PRO A 83 -7.48 -5.68 8.32
N PHE A 84 -7.43 -6.95 7.89
CA PHE A 84 -7.13 -7.28 6.49
C PHE A 84 -8.24 -6.83 5.55
N TRP A 85 -9.50 -6.99 5.96
CA TRP A 85 -10.64 -6.52 5.17
C TRP A 85 -10.71 -5.00 5.12
N VAL A 86 -10.53 -4.32 6.26
CA VAL A 86 -10.51 -2.86 6.34
C VAL A 86 -9.36 -2.30 5.50
N ALA A 87 -8.17 -2.87 5.61
CA ALA A 87 -7.03 -2.47 4.80
C ALA A 87 -7.27 -2.72 3.31
N GLY A 88 -7.83 -3.88 2.93
CA GLY A 88 -8.16 -4.21 1.54
C GLY A 88 -9.17 -3.23 0.94
N ALA A 89 -10.26 -2.95 1.65
CA ALA A 89 -11.27 -2.00 1.24
C ALA A 89 -10.72 -0.57 1.14
N GLY A 90 -9.94 -0.13 2.14
CA GLY A 90 -9.28 1.18 2.12
C GLY A 90 -8.29 1.32 0.97
N SER A 91 -7.48 0.28 0.70
CA SER A 91 -6.53 0.26 -0.41
C SER A 91 -7.24 0.35 -1.76
N MET A 92 -8.35 -0.38 -1.91
CA MET A 92 -9.17 -0.36 -3.12
C MET A 92 -9.79 1.02 -3.35
N LEU A 93 -10.34 1.64 -2.29
CA LEU A 93 -10.89 2.98 -2.35
C LEU A 93 -9.84 4.00 -2.79
N VAL A 94 -8.65 3.97 -2.18
CA VAL A 94 -7.55 4.86 -2.55
C VAL A 94 -7.13 4.63 -4.00
N ALA A 95 -7.01 3.37 -4.44
CA ALA A 95 -6.68 3.04 -5.82
C ALA A 95 -7.70 3.62 -6.81
N ILE A 96 -8.99 3.46 -6.54
CA ILE A 96 -10.08 4.02 -7.35
C ILE A 96 -10.02 5.56 -7.37
N LEU A 97 -9.84 6.19 -6.21
CA LEU A 97 -9.77 7.65 -6.10
C LEU A 97 -8.57 8.22 -6.86
N VAL A 98 -7.38 7.64 -6.68
CA VAL A 98 -6.15 8.04 -7.37
C VAL A 98 -6.29 7.84 -8.87
N TRP A 99 -6.78 6.67 -9.29
CA TRP A 99 -7.01 6.39 -10.70
C TRP A 99 -7.99 7.40 -11.33
N SER A 100 -9.10 7.69 -10.64
CA SER A 100 -10.07 8.69 -11.11
C SER A 100 -9.46 10.10 -11.19
N ALA A 101 -8.57 10.47 -10.27
CA ALA A 101 -7.90 11.76 -10.27
C ALA A 101 -6.91 11.90 -11.42
N ILE A 102 -6.14 10.85 -11.69
CA ILE A 102 -5.21 10.78 -12.83
C ILE A 102 -5.99 10.92 -14.14
N GLN A 103 -7.08 10.16 -14.31
CA GLN A 103 -7.90 10.25 -15.53
C GLN A 103 -8.48 11.66 -15.75
N ARG A 104 -8.94 12.34 -14.68
CA ARG A 104 -9.40 13.73 -14.77
C ARG A 104 -8.28 14.69 -15.19
N GLY A 105 -7.06 14.49 -14.70
CA GLY A 105 -5.91 15.31 -15.07
C GLY A 105 -5.56 15.22 -16.56
N PHE A 106 -5.63 14.02 -17.14
CA PHE A 106 -5.39 13.84 -18.58
C PHE A 106 -6.53 14.37 -19.46
N ALA A 107 -7.78 14.27 -19.01
CA ALA A 107 -8.94 14.80 -19.72
C ALA A 107 -8.92 16.35 -19.84
N GLY A 108 -8.21 17.04 -18.95
CA GLY A 108 -8.06 18.51 -19.00
C GLY A 108 -7.02 19.03 -19.99
N ILE A 109 -6.11 18.18 -20.49
CA ILE A 109 -5.01 18.58 -21.40
C ILE A 109 -5.44 18.46 -22.88
N SER A 110 -6.55 17.80 -23.17
CA SER A 110 -7.07 17.60 -24.54
C SER A 110 -8.12 18.63 -24.97
N ARG A 111 -8.16 19.82 -24.36
CA ARG A 111 -8.93 21.01 -24.80
C ARG A 111 -7.98 22.18 -24.95
#